data_AF-D6PE31-F1
#
_entry.id   AF-D6PE31-F1
#
_cell.length_a   1.000
_cell.length_b   1.000
_cell.length_c   1.000
_cell.angle_alpha   90.00
_cell.angle_beta   90.00
_cell.angle_gamma   90.00
#
_symmetry.space_group_name_H-M   'P 1'
#
loop_
_entity.id
_entity.type
_entity.pdbx_description
1 polymer ?
#
loop_
_entity_poly.entity_id
_entity_poly.type
_entity_poly.pdbx_seq_one_letter_code
_entity_poly.pdbx_strand_id
1 'polypeptide(L)'
;MHDESGSQVATMGRSNDNPSGTLSKTMAQPGYVYVKIKAKDSWCNDGFDYTLLASIDKTDRDTDEDGFVDAEDDCDLIVGTSTNDRKGCIDSDSDGWSDTDSGWDVQNGADAFEADATQWRDRDFDGYGDNILGNQPDHCPDNRGYSTSDRYGCIDSDGDSYSDADPGGLNGLDPWFAHPDGLADAFPFEGSQWQDTDGDGFGDNWDDPMWNESHLDWGIGQWIDVAYQPDACPFILGYSFADRYGCPDADNDAWSDPGENWTASEGADAFPLEPTQWRDRDFDGYGDNQTEGAKLIDDFPDNPTQFRDSDFDGWGDNQTYGATQIDDFPMIPSQYRDTDGDGYGDNLAGFEGDVCVNSNAEEVESGWISRFDRLGCRDRDKDGYSDPTDDWISHPEGFADAFPDDQSQWYDTDSDGFGDNMEYFDGLAWRLAFRGDGCKTTYGLSTFDRWGCPDSDEDGWSNPTPYWLASPGGTGDAWPEDPTQWHDRDGDGRGDNPSGTTADVCPSQPGTSVGPSAGGDRWGCPDTDGDGWSNLGDSFIHEPTQWRDTD
;
A
#
# COMPACT_ATOMS: atom_id res chain seq x y z
N MET A 1 -87.02 60.60 47.33
CA MET A 1 -85.81 60.56 46.50
C MET A 1 -86.10 61.31 45.21
N HIS A 2 -85.21 62.19 44.80
CA HIS A 2 -85.31 62.99 43.57
C HIS A 2 -84.05 62.80 42.72
N ASP A 3 -84.18 62.89 41.40
CA ASP A 3 -83.04 62.93 40.48
C ASP A 3 -82.43 64.35 40.39
N GLU A 4 -81.41 64.50 39.55
CA GLU A 4 -80.70 65.76 39.33
C GLU A 4 -81.57 66.89 38.76
N SER A 5 -82.61 66.54 38.01
CA SER A 5 -83.59 67.51 37.51
C SER A 5 -84.55 68.00 38.60
N GLY A 6 -84.43 67.45 39.82
CA GLY A 6 -85.34 67.70 40.94
C GLY A 6 -86.65 66.93 40.82
N SER A 7 -86.79 66.02 39.86
CA SER A 7 -88.00 65.21 39.68
C SER A 7 -88.04 64.09 40.70
N GLN A 8 -89.24 63.80 41.23
CA GLN A 8 -89.40 62.79 42.28
C GLN A 8 -89.34 61.38 41.66
N VAL A 9 -88.26 60.65 41.91
CA VAL A 9 -88.07 59.29 41.38
C VAL A 9 -88.66 58.20 42.27
N ALA A 10 -88.70 58.41 43.59
CA ALA A 10 -89.26 57.46 44.54
C ALA A 10 -89.70 58.16 45.82
N THR A 11 -90.79 57.70 46.43
CA THR A 11 -91.30 58.24 47.69
C THR A 11 -91.78 57.12 48.59
N MET A 12 -91.72 57.36 49.89
CA MET A 12 -92.07 56.38 50.91
C MET A 12 -92.63 57.09 52.13
N GLY A 13 -93.83 56.69 52.55
CA GLY A 13 -94.41 57.12 53.81
C GLY A 13 -93.93 56.24 54.97
N ARG A 14 -93.70 56.84 56.14
CA ARG A 14 -93.35 56.15 57.39
C ARG A 14 -94.22 56.63 58.55
N SER A 15 -94.40 55.77 59.54
CA SER A 15 -95.20 56.01 60.74
C SER A 15 -94.58 55.30 61.95
N ASN A 16 -95.09 55.56 63.15
CA ASN A 16 -94.56 54.97 64.38
C ASN A 16 -94.62 53.42 64.38
N ASP A 17 -95.61 52.82 63.70
CA ASP A 17 -95.75 51.36 63.61
C ASP A 17 -94.84 50.73 62.53
N ASN A 18 -94.19 51.55 61.69
CA ASN A 18 -93.24 51.12 60.68
C ASN A 18 -92.19 52.24 60.43
N PRO A 19 -91.21 52.39 61.34
CA PRO A 19 -90.34 53.57 61.38
C PRO A 19 -89.19 53.54 60.35
N SER A 20 -88.81 52.36 59.83
CA SER A 20 -87.63 52.18 58.96
C SER A 20 -88.00 51.82 57.52
N GLY A 21 -87.21 52.28 56.56
CA GLY A 21 -87.41 51.94 55.14
C GLY A 21 -86.24 52.26 54.25
N THR A 22 -86.17 51.56 53.13
CA THR A 22 -85.12 51.73 52.12
C THR A 22 -85.75 52.20 50.82
N LEU A 23 -85.20 53.27 50.25
CA LEU A 23 -85.46 53.69 48.88
C LEU A 23 -84.16 53.48 48.10
N SER A 24 -84.25 52.85 46.94
CA SER A 24 -83.13 52.65 46.01
C SER A 24 -83.45 53.25 44.65
N LYS A 25 -82.40 53.62 43.91
CA LYS A 25 -82.47 54.05 42.50
C LYS A 25 -81.21 53.55 41.82
N THR A 26 -81.37 52.80 40.73
CA THR A 26 -80.25 52.45 39.83
C THR A 26 -79.85 53.69 39.04
N MET A 27 -78.55 53.97 38.98
CA MET A 27 -77.97 55.09 38.27
C MET A 27 -77.16 54.54 37.10
N ALA A 28 -77.57 54.82 35.87
CA ALA A 28 -76.87 54.36 34.67
C ALA A 28 -75.63 55.20 34.33
N GLN A 29 -75.45 56.36 34.97
CA GLN A 29 -74.30 57.25 34.83
C GLN A 29 -74.03 57.96 36.18
N PRO A 30 -72.81 58.48 36.41
CA PRO A 30 -72.51 59.27 37.60
C PRO A 30 -73.46 60.46 37.76
N GLY A 31 -73.97 60.67 38.96
CA GLY A 31 -74.85 61.80 39.24
C GLY A 31 -75.33 61.89 40.69
N TYR A 32 -76.06 62.95 40.99
CA TYR A 32 -76.59 63.25 42.31
C TYR A 32 -77.99 62.68 42.52
N VAL A 33 -78.21 62.11 43.70
CA VAL A 33 -79.53 61.72 44.20
C VAL A 33 -79.88 62.59 45.40
N TYR A 34 -80.98 63.32 45.31
CA TYR A 34 -81.43 64.21 46.38
C TYR A 34 -82.46 63.52 47.27
N VAL A 35 -82.25 63.55 48.59
CA VAL A 35 -83.20 63.02 49.57
C VAL A 35 -83.96 64.16 50.21
N LYS A 36 -85.28 64.20 49.99
CA LYS A 36 -86.20 65.14 50.62
C LYS A 36 -87.00 64.44 51.70
N ILE A 37 -86.87 64.91 52.94
CA ILE A 37 -87.70 64.48 54.07
C ILE A 37 -88.83 65.50 54.24
N LYS A 38 -90.06 65.01 54.39
CA LYS A 38 -91.24 65.85 54.58
C LYS A 38 -92.12 65.24 55.67
N ALA A 39 -92.28 65.96 56.77
CA ALA A 39 -93.25 65.64 57.80
C ALA A 39 -94.69 65.93 57.32
N LYS A 40 -95.68 65.24 57.90
CA LYS A 40 -97.09 65.66 57.78
C LYS A 40 -97.28 66.90 58.64
N ASP A 41 -97.85 67.93 58.03
CA ASP A 41 -98.08 69.24 58.63
C ASP A 41 -98.81 69.09 59.97
N SER A 42 -98.12 69.41 61.07
CA SER A 42 -98.62 69.31 62.43
C SER A 42 -98.29 70.60 63.17
N TRP A 43 -99.25 71.13 63.95
CA TRP A 43 -99.11 72.41 64.67
C TRP A 43 -98.13 72.37 65.86
N CYS A 44 -97.44 71.25 66.08
CA CYS A 44 -96.39 71.10 67.08
C CYS A 44 -95.08 70.72 66.38
N ASN A 45 -93.96 71.26 66.85
CA ASN A 45 -92.62 70.84 66.44
C ASN A 45 -92.53 69.31 66.65
N ASP A 46 -92.49 68.55 65.57
CA ASP A 46 -92.74 67.11 65.57
C ASP A 46 -91.56 66.29 66.13
N GLY A 47 -90.43 66.93 66.42
CA GLY A 47 -89.40 66.44 67.35
C GLY A 47 -88.77 65.10 66.99
N PHE A 48 -88.93 64.64 65.74
CA PHE A 48 -88.39 63.38 65.28
C PHE A 48 -86.95 63.54 64.80
N ASP A 49 -86.03 62.84 65.46
CA ASP A 49 -84.70 62.61 64.92
C ASP A 49 -84.79 61.52 63.83
N TYR A 50 -84.32 61.85 62.63
CA TYR A 50 -84.17 60.90 61.54
C TYR A 50 -82.69 60.63 61.29
N THR A 51 -82.36 59.37 61.04
CA THR A 51 -81.02 58.98 60.58
C THR A 51 -81.13 58.56 59.12
N LEU A 52 -80.36 59.21 58.25
CA LEU A 52 -80.21 58.80 56.86
C LEU A 52 -78.93 57.99 56.74
N LEU A 53 -79.05 56.73 56.31
CA LEU A 53 -77.93 55.89 55.92
C LEU A 53 -77.93 55.80 54.40
N ALA A 54 -76.98 56.47 53.76
CA ALA A 54 -76.72 56.30 52.34
C ALA A 54 -75.74 55.14 52.15
N SER A 55 -76.09 54.21 51.27
CA SER A 55 -75.18 53.19 50.76
C SER A 55 -75.27 53.19 49.25
N ILE A 56 -74.14 52.97 48.58
CA ILE A 56 -74.08 52.70 47.15
C ILE A 56 -73.89 51.21 47.04
N ASP A 57 -74.80 50.56 46.33
CA ASP A 57 -74.59 49.19 45.91
C ASP A 57 -73.56 49.21 44.78
N LYS A 58 -72.45 48.50 44.97
CA LYS A 58 -71.30 48.48 44.04
C LYS A 58 -71.17 47.13 43.33
N THR A 59 -72.14 46.22 43.48
CA THR A 59 -72.03 44.87 42.92
C THR A 59 -71.87 44.88 41.41
N ASP A 60 -72.53 45.82 40.73
CA ASP A 60 -72.54 45.92 39.27
C ASP A 60 -71.75 47.16 38.79
N ARG A 61 -70.79 47.62 39.60
CA ARG A 61 -69.91 48.72 39.20
C ARG A 61 -68.88 48.16 38.23
N ASP A 62 -68.69 48.86 37.13
CA ASP A 62 -67.70 48.62 36.08
C ASP A 62 -67.05 50.00 35.86
N THR A 63 -65.79 50.13 36.27
CA THR A 63 -65.12 51.42 36.47
C THR A 63 -64.47 51.94 35.19
N ASP A 64 -63.99 51.07 34.33
CA ASP A 64 -63.35 51.38 33.05
C ASP A 64 -64.24 51.11 31.82
N GLU A 65 -65.44 50.56 32.03
CA GLU A 65 -66.50 50.37 31.04
C GLU A 65 -66.16 49.34 29.95
N ASP A 66 -65.39 48.30 30.29
CA ASP A 66 -64.95 47.26 29.37
C ASP A 66 -65.93 46.06 29.25
N GLY A 67 -66.92 46.00 30.15
CA GLY A 67 -67.95 44.97 30.19
C GLY A 67 -67.76 43.91 31.27
N PHE A 68 -66.67 43.95 32.04
CA PHE A 68 -66.48 43.19 33.27
C PHE A 68 -66.81 44.07 34.48
N VAL A 69 -67.54 43.53 35.46
CA VAL A 69 -67.82 44.28 36.70
C VAL A 69 -66.57 44.24 37.59
N ASP A 70 -66.26 45.31 38.32
CA ASP A 70 -65.06 45.43 39.19
C ASP A 70 -64.86 44.24 40.16
N ALA A 71 -65.93 43.52 40.50
CA ALA A 71 -65.86 42.36 41.39
C ALA A 71 -65.38 41.07 40.69
N GLU A 72 -65.43 41.05 39.36
CA GLU A 72 -65.05 39.96 38.45
C GLU A 72 -63.94 40.37 37.47
N ASP A 73 -63.57 41.65 37.44
CA ASP A 73 -62.50 42.24 36.65
C ASP A 73 -61.20 42.31 37.46
N ASP A 74 -60.16 41.63 36.97
CA ASP A 74 -58.84 41.59 37.58
C ASP A 74 -58.01 42.86 37.27
N CYS A 75 -58.47 43.67 36.31
CA CYS A 75 -57.85 44.91 35.84
C CYS A 75 -58.83 46.10 35.87
N ASP A 76 -59.57 46.27 36.97
CA ASP A 76 -60.68 47.23 37.21
C ASP A 76 -60.48 48.74 36.89
N LEU A 77 -59.32 49.13 36.35
CA LEU A 77 -59.00 50.51 35.94
C LEU A 77 -58.45 50.59 34.50
N ILE A 78 -58.31 49.46 33.80
CA ILE A 78 -57.67 49.33 32.49
C ILE A 78 -58.57 48.48 31.60
N VAL A 79 -59.17 49.13 30.59
CA VAL A 79 -60.03 48.47 29.60
C VAL A 79 -59.35 47.25 28.96
N GLY A 80 -59.97 46.09 29.11
CA GLY A 80 -59.48 44.83 28.59
C GLY A 80 -60.55 43.90 28.01
N THR A 81 -60.11 42.76 27.47
CA THR A 81 -60.99 41.76 26.86
C THR A 81 -60.63 40.32 27.19
N SER A 82 -59.56 40.08 27.97
CA SER A 82 -59.12 38.74 28.36
C SER A 82 -60.20 37.99 29.16
N THR A 83 -60.20 36.65 29.05
CA THR A 83 -61.25 35.78 29.64
C THR A 83 -60.75 34.50 30.31
N ASN A 84 -59.55 34.02 29.98
CA ASN A 84 -59.04 32.70 30.36
C ASN A 84 -58.18 32.73 31.65
N ASP A 85 -57.32 33.73 31.82
CA ASP A 85 -56.47 33.92 33.00
C ASP A 85 -57.02 35.04 33.90
N ARG A 86 -56.65 36.29 33.65
CA ARG A 86 -57.15 37.48 34.34
C ARG A 86 -58.26 38.05 33.49
N LYS A 87 -59.44 38.28 34.05
CA LYS A 87 -60.58 38.82 33.28
C LYS A 87 -60.52 40.34 33.22
N GLY A 88 -60.93 40.93 32.09
CA GLY A 88 -60.97 42.40 31.93
C GLY A 88 -59.59 43.06 31.79
N CYS A 89 -58.53 42.28 31.56
CA CYS A 89 -57.20 42.81 31.28
C CYS A 89 -56.96 42.93 29.77
N ILE A 90 -55.94 43.72 29.40
CA ILE A 90 -55.55 43.89 27.99
C ILE A 90 -55.23 42.51 27.38
N ASP A 91 -55.75 42.27 26.19
CA ASP A 91 -55.57 41.06 25.38
C ASP A 91 -55.41 41.53 23.93
N SER A 92 -54.15 41.66 23.50
CA SER A 92 -53.78 42.35 22.27
C SER A 92 -54.16 41.59 20.99
N ASP A 93 -54.18 40.26 21.04
CA ASP A 93 -54.46 39.40 19.89
C ASP A 93 -55.83 38.71 19.93
N SER A 94 -56.56 38.87 21.03
CA SER A 94 -57.94 38.43 21.25
C SER A 94 -58.11 36.91 21.34
N ASP A 95 -57.11 36.19 21.87
CA ASP A 95 -57.20 34.75 22.11
C ASP A 95 -57.79 34.39 23.49
N GLY A 96 -57.98 35.41 24.33
CA GLY A 96 -58.57 35.32 25.66
C GLY A 96 -57.56 35.27 26.79
N TRP A 97 -56.25 35.25 26.57
CA TRP A 97 -55.22 35.38 27.60
C TRP A 97 -54.75 36.84 27.71
N SER A 98 -54.41 37.28 28.92
CA SER A 98 -54.03 38.68 29.15
C SER A 98 -52.56 38.96 28.84
N ASP A 99 -52.28 40.10 28.21
CA ASP A 99 -50.93 40.64 27.98
C ASP A 99 -50.12 40.74 29.28
N THR A 100 -48.80 40.77 29.15
CA THR A 100 -47.91 40.97 30.29
C THR A 100 -48.00 42.38 30.86
N ASP A 101 -47.99 42.50 32.19
CA ASP A 101 -47.94 43.79 32.86
C ASP A 101 -47.09 43.80 34.14
N SER A 102 -47.12 44.93 34.83
CA SER A 102 -46.43 45.13 36.10
C SER A 102 -46.97 44.19 37.20
N GLY A 103 -46.40 42.99 37.29
CA GLY A 103 -46.69 42.02 38.34
C GLY A 103 -47.46 40.78 37.86
N TRP A 104 -47.78 40.70 36.57
CA TRP A 104 -48.27 39.52 35.89
C TRP A 104 -47.48 39.31 34.60
N ASP A 105 -46.41 38.53 34.69
CA ASP A 105 -45.60 38.16 33.54
C ASP A 105 -45.95 36.74 33.05
N VAL A 106 -45.26 36.26 32.01
CA VAL A 106 -45.45 34.91 31.46
C VAL A 106 -45.29 33.81 32.53
N GLN A 107 -44.40 34.00 33.52
CA GLN A 107 -44.22 33.03 34.62
C GLN A 107 -45.42 33.01 35.57
N ASN A 108 -46.24 34.06 35.57
CA ASN A 108 -47.48 34.13 36.34
C ASN A 108 -48.70 33.66 35.53
N GLY A 109 -48.54 33.33 34.25
CA GLY A 109 -49.60 32.82 33.39
C GLY A 109 -50.23 33.88 32.49
N ALA A 110 -49.58 35.05 32.34
CA ALA A 110 -49.86 35.97 31.25
C ALA A 110 -49.60 35.30 29.90
N ASP A 111 -50.17 35.85 28.84
CA ASP A 111 -49.93 35.46 27.48
C ASP A 111 -48.44 35.55 27.13
N ALA A 112 -47.87 34.42 26.70
CA ALA A 112 -46.48 34.32 26.25
C ALA A 112 -46.25 34.97 24.87
N PHE A 113 -47.29 35.10 24.03
CA PHE A 113 -47.21 35.56 22.66
C PHE A 113 -48.33 36.55 22.33
N GLU A 114 -48.27 37.75 22.94
CA GLU A 114 -49.25 38.87 22.85
C GLU A 114 -49.67 39.33 21.43
N ALA A 115 -49.09 38.77 20.37
CA ALA A 115 -49.38 39.10 18.97
C ALA A 115 -49.77 37.87 18.12
N ASP A 116 -49.79 36.67 18.69
CA ASP A 116 -50.15 35.43 18.00
C ASP A 116 -51.28 34.71 18.72
N ALA A 117 -52.50 34.99 18.29
CA ALA A 117 -53.72 34.44 18.89
C ALA A 117 -53.85 32.91 18.82
N THR A 118 -52.87 32.23 18.23
CA THR A 118 -52.81 30.77 18.20
C THR A 118 -51.87 30.19 19.26
N GLN A 119 -51.09 31.01 19.96
CA GLN A 119 -50.13 30.62 20.99
C GLN A 119 -50.29 31.52 22.22
N TRP A 120 -50.37 30.93 23.42
CA TRP A 120 -50.53 31.71 24.65
C TRP A 120 -49.66 31.23 25.82
N ARG A 121 -48.94 30.13 25.62
CA ARG A 121 -48.20 29.44 26.67
C ARG A 121 -46.88 28.96 26.13
N ASP A 122 -45.83 29.19 26.92
CA ASP A 122 -44.47 28.71 26.71
C ASP A 122 -43.96 28.17 28.05
N ARG A 123 -43.84 26.83 28.16
CA ARG A 123 -43.57 26.16 29.43
C ARG A 123 -42.10 26.14 29.82
N ASP A 124 -41.20 26.06 28.86
CA ASP A 124 -39.75 25.94 29.08
C ASP A 124 -38.97 27.22 28.70
N PHE A 125 -39.69 28.23 28.24
CA PHE A 125 -39.26 29.58 27.94
C PHE A 125 -38.20 29.61 26.83
N ASP A 126 -38.45 28.86 25.77
CA ASP A 126 -37.60 28.77 24.59
C ASP A 126 -38.04 29.69 23.43
N GLY A 127 -39.24 30.27 23.54
CA GLY A 127 -39.80 31.18 22.55
C GLY A 127 -40.69 30.50 21.51
N TYR A 128 -41.04 29.23 21.68
CA TYR A 128 -42.05 28.52 20.90
C TYR A 128 -43.28 28.20 21.76
N GLY A 129 -44.46 28.28 21.14
CA GLY A 129 -45.71 28.15 21.88
C GLY A 129 -46.18 26.70 21.97
N ASP A 130 -46.60 26.28 23.17
CA ASP A 130 -47.01 24.91 23.48
C ASP A 130 -48.25 24.42 22.71
N ASN A 131 -49.05 25.32 22.13
CA ASN A 131 -50.28 24.92 21.47
C ASN A 131 -49.96 24.29 20.13
N ILE A 132 -49.99 22.95 20.07
CA ILE A 132 -49.61 22.15 18.88
C ILE A 132 -50.40 22.46 17.60
N LEU A 133 -51.56 23.14 17.71
CA LEU A 133 -52.37 23.55 16.56
C LEU A 133 -52.12 25.01 16.15
N GLY A 134 -51.27 25.74 16.87
CA GLY A 134 -50.91 27.11 16.57
C GLY A 134 -49.79 27.25 15.55
N ASN A 135 -49.36 28.47 15.31
CA ASN A 135 -48.22 28.74 14.43
C ASN A 135 -46.93 28.31 15.12
N GLN A 136 -46.01 27.72 14.34
CA GLN A 136 -44.68 27.27 14.80
C GLN A 136 -44.72 26.65 16.21
N PRO A 137 -45.56 25.63 16.41
CA PRO A 137 -45.79 25.11 17.74
C PRO A 137 -44.53 24.42 18.26
N ASP A 138 -44.31 24.53 19.56
CA ASP A 138 -43.30 23.76 20.24
C ASP A 138 -43.67 22.27 20.23
N HIS A 139 -42.79 21.46 19.65
CA HIS A 139 -42.92 20.01 19.60
C HIS A 139 -42.27 19.32 20.81
N CYS A 140 -41.51 20.05 21.62
CA CYS A 140 -40.84 19.63 22.83
C CYS A 140 -41.18 20.50 24.06
N PRO A 141 -42.46 20.63 24.45
CA PRO A 141 -42.97 21.68 25.36
C PRO A 141 -42.48 21.69 26.81
N ASP A 142 -41.60 20.77 27.18
CA ASP A 142 -41.06 20.64 28.54
C ASP A 142 -39.52 20.70 28.53
N ASN A 143 -38.89 20.83 27.35
CA ASN A 143 -37.45 20.79 27.17
C ASN A 143 -37.00 21.86 26.18
N ARG A 144 -36.56 22.98 26.74
CA ARG A 144 -36.07 24.15 26.01
C ARG A 144 -35.19 23.77 24.83
N GLY A 145 -35.66 24.10 23.64
CA GLY A 145 -34.99 23.85 22.37
C GLY A 145 -34.96 25.08 21.46
N TYR A 146 -34.25 24.98 20.33
CA TYR A 146 -34.14 26.10 19.39
C TYR A 146 -34.10 25.66 17.92
N SER A 147 -34.47 24.41 17.62
CA SER A 147 -34.64 23.94 16.25
C SER A 147 -35.72 24.75 15.51
N THR A 148 -35.51 24.99 14.21
CA THR A 148 -36.35 25.89 13.41
C THR A 148 -36.74 25.37 12.02
N SER A 149 -36.15 24.26 11.56
CA SER A 149 -36.39 23.73 10.20
C SER A 149 -37.37 22.56 10.17
N ASP A 150 -37.34 21.68 11.17
CA ASP A 150 -38.19 20.50 11.27
C ASP A 150 -39.22 20.64 12.40
N ARG A 151 -38.89 20.24 13.62
CA ARG A 151 -39.74 20.36 14.80
C ARG A 151 -39.32 21.62 15.54
N TYR A 152 -40.17 22.63 15.59
CA TYR A 152 -39.86 23.86 16.33
C TYR A 152 -39.80 23.61 17.85
N GLY A 153 -38.90 24.29 18.55
CA GLY A 153 -38.77 24.23 20.02
C GLY A 153 -38.10 22.98 20.59
N CYS A 154 -37.47 22.17 19.74
CA CYS A 154 -36.76 20.97 20.18
C CYS A 154 -35.25 21.20 20.29
N ILE A 155 -34.59 20.31 21.04
CA ILE A 155 -33.14 20.34 21.21
C ILE A 155 -32.49 20.22 19.84
N ASP A 156 -31.56 21.14 19.57
CA ASP A 156 -30.69 21.23 18.39
C ASP A 156 -29.28 21.45 18.96
N SER A 157 -28.48 20.39 18.96
CA SER A 157 -27.23 20.33 19.71
C SER A 157 -26.06 21.05 19.02
N ASP A 158 -26.08 21.17 17.69
CA ASP A 158 -25.02 21.83 16.92
C ASP A 158 -25.42 23.16 16.29
N GLY A 159 -26.71 23.51 16.34
CA GLY A 159 -27.27 24.79 15.93
C GLY A 159 -27.47 24.90 14.42
N ASP A 160 -27.66 23.79 13.72
CA ASP A 160 -27.88 23.75 12.28
C ASP A 160 -29.33 23.96 11.85
N SER A 161 -30.22 24.16 12.83
CA SER A 161 -31.67 24.34 12.75
C SER A 161 -32.54 23.09 12.74
N TYR A 162 -31.97 21.90 12.65
CA TYR A 162 -32.69 20.63 12.71
C TYR A 162 -32.67 20.07 14.13
N SER A 163 -33.75 19.38 14.52
CA SER A 163 -33.88 18.84 15.87
C SER A 163 -33.20 17.48 16.02
N ASP A 164 -32.48 17.33 17.13
CA ASP A 164 -31.89 16.06 17.56
C ASP A 164 -32.94 14.94 17.56
N ALA A 165 -32.51 13.73 17.22
CA ALA A 165 -33.35 12.55 17.38
C ALA A 165 -33.79 12.35 18.83
N ASP A 166 -35.07 12.06 19.01
CA ASP A 166 -35.68 11.61 20.28
C ASP A 166 -36.39 10.27 20.08
N PRO A 167 -35.67 9.15 19.90
CA PRO A 167 -36.28 7.83 19.66
C PRO A 167 -37.20 7.36 20.80
N GLY A 168 -37.02 7.94 22.00
CA GLY A 168 -37.81 7.62 23.19
C GLY A 168 -39.08 8.45 23.33
N GLY A 169 -39.23 9.55 22.58
CA GLY A 169 -40.28 10.55 22.83
C GLY A 169 -40.20 11.10 24.26
N LEU A 170 -38.98 11.27 24.80
CA LEU A 170 -38.77 11.75 26.16
C LEU A 170 -38.80 13.28 26.23
N ASN A 171 -38.39 13.93 25.14
CA ASN A 171 -38.31 15.37 25.03
C ASN A 171 -39.54 15.94 24.31
N GLY A 172 -40.06 15.21 23.32
CA GLY A 172 -41.22 15.61 22.52
C GLY A 172 -42.53 14.86 22.84
N LEU A 173 -43.57 15.20 22.07
CA LEU A 173 -44.91 14.57 22.19
C LEU A 173 -44.94 13.11 21.70
N ASP A 174 -44.09 12.78 20.72
CA ASP A 174 -43.99 11.48 20.07
C ASP A 174 -42.52 11.15 19.76
N PRO A 175 -42.16 9.85 19.58
CA PRO A 175 -40.83 9.45 19.14
C PRO A 175 -40.41 10.10 17.82
N TRP A 176 -39.14 10.51 17.74
CA TRP A 176 -38.53 11.19 16.61
C TRP A 176 -37.21 10.51 16.25
N PHE A 177 -37.18 9.82 15.11
CA PHE A 177 -36.01 9.06 14.67
C PHE A 177 -35.22 9.89 13.64
N ALA A 178 -33.89 9.76 13.68
CA ALA A 178 -33.03 10.23 12.61
C ALA A 178 -33.18 9.35 11.36
N HIS A 179 -32.66 9.86 10.25
CA HIS A 179 -32.48 9.07 9.03
C HIS A 179 -31.69 7.77 9.32
N PRO A 180 -31.99 6.65 8.65
CA PRO A 180 -32.98 6.46 7.59
C PRO A 180 -34.41 6.18 8.04
N ASP A 181 -34.65 6.07 9.35
CA ASP A 181 -35.96 5.70 9.90
C ASP A 181 -36.90 6.90 10.13
N GLY A 182 -36.37 8.12 10.15
CA GLY A 182 -37.14 9.36 10.30
C GLY A 182 -36.44 10.59 9.72
N LEU A 183 -36.82 11.77 10.20
CA LEU A 183 -36.39 13.07 9.65
C LEU A 183 -35.64 13.92 10.68
N ALA A 184 -35.33 13.37 11.85
CA ALA A 184 -34.48 14.06 12.81
C ALA A 184 -33.07 14.20 12.25
N ASP A 185 -32.33 15.13 12.84
CA ASP A 185 -30.92 15.29 12.58
C ASP A 185 -30.14 13.98 12.85
N ALA A 186 -29.53 13.44 11.80
CA ALA A 186 -28.68 12.26 11.83
C ALA A 186 -27.28 12.53 12.41
N PHE A 187 -26.85 13.79 12.45
CA PHE A 187 -25.54 14.22 12.95
C PHE A 187 -25.65 15.32 14.01
N PRO A 188 -26.16 15.03 15.23
CA PRO A 188 -26.44 16.02 16.30
C PRO A 188 -25.27 16.88 16.80
N PHE A 189 -24.07 16.68 16.28
CA PHE A 189 -22.86 17.38 16.71
C PHE A 189 -22.05 17.93 15.53
N GLU A 190 -22.60 17.90 14.31
CA GLU A 190 -21.93 18.33 13.09
C GLU A 190 -22.89 19.16 12.22
N GLY A 191 -23.00 20.45 12.52
CA GLY A 191 -24.04 21.29 11.91
C GLY A 191 -23.89 21.63 10.42
N SER A 192 -22.99 20.95 9.71
CA SER A 192 -22.97 20.93 8.25
C SER A 192 -23.72 19.73 7.65
N GLN A 193 -24.15 18.76 8.47
CA GLN A 193 -24.81 17.52 8.09
C GLN A 193 -26.05 17.28 8.96
N TRP A 194 -27.17 16.85 8.37
CA TRP A 194 -28.36 16.44 9.15
C TRP A 194 -29.18 15.32 8.51
N GLN A 195 -28.90 15.00 7.25
CA GLN A 195 -29.58 13.94 6.49
C GLN A 195 -28.56 12.86 6.12
N ASP A 196 -28.94 11.59 6.28
CA ASP A 196 -28.11 10.41 5.99
C ASP A 196 -28.99 9.37 5.28
N THR A 197 -29.09 9.46 3.95
CA THR A 197 -30.18 8.81 3.22
C THR A 197 -30.17 7.28 3.34
N ASP A 198 -29.00 6.66 3.42
CA ASP A 198 -28.85 5.21 3.52
C ASP A 198 -28.36 4.71 4.90
N GLY A 199 -28.03 5.62 5.82
CA GLY A 199 -27.74 5.32 7.21
C GLY A 199 -26.32 4.82 7.44
N ASP A 200 -25.37 5.24 6.61
CA ASP A 200 -24.00 4.77 6.63
C ASP A 200 -23.05 5.63 7.48
N GLY A 201 -23.54 6.78 7.95
CA GLY A 201 -22.81 7.73 8.77
C GLY A 201 -22.04 8.79 8.00
N PHE A 202 -22.29 8.95 6.70
CA PHE A 202 -21.88 10.09 5.89
C PHE A 202 -23.11 10.91 5.48
N GLY A 203 -22.98 12.24 5.52
CA GLY A 203 -24.14 13.11 5.38
C GLY A 203 -24.41 13.55 3.94
N ASP A 204 -25.68 13.68 3.59
CA ASP A 204 -26.13 13.98 2.22
C ASP A 204 -25.86 15.44 1.80
N ASN A 205 -25.54 16.35 2.73
CA ASN A 205 -25.21 17.73 2.36
C ASN A 205 -23.85 17.77 1.69
N TRP A 206 -23.71 18.59 0.65
CA TRP A 206 -22.54 18.56 -0.22
C TRP A 206 -21.93 19.94 -0.44
N ASP A 207 -20.63 19.94 -0.73
CA ASP A 207 -19.82 21.12 -1.03
C ASP A 207 -18.98 20.99 -2.33
N ASP A 208 -19.18 19.90 -3.11
CA ASP A 208 -18.66 19.77 -4.47
C ASP A 208 -19.67 20.31 -5.51
N PRO A 209 -19.38 21.42 -6.22
CA PRO A 209 -20.31 21.98 -7.19
C PRO A 209 -20.70 21.03 -8.33
N MET A 210 -19.90 19.99 -8.59
CA MET A 210 -20.18 18.96 -9.59
C MET A 210 -21.42 18.13 -9.24
N TRP A 211 -21.81 18.09 -7.96
CA TRP A 211 -22.94 17.30 -7.46
C TRP A 211 -24.26 18.08 -7.43
N ASN A 212 -24.22 19.39 -7.70
CA ASN A 212 -25.40 20.26 -7.64
C ASN A 212 -26.57 19.77 -8.51
N GLU A 213 -26.31 19.30 -9.73
CA GLU A 213 -27.39 18.88 -10.63
C GLU A 213 -28.06 17.59 -10.14
N SER A 214 -27.27 16.61 -9.69
CA SER A 214 -27.80 15.32 -9.21
C SER A 214 -28.53 15.46 -7.88
N HIS A 215 -27.93 16.12 -6.89
CA HIS A 215 -28.52 16.23 -5.55
C HIS A 215 -29.79 17.08 -5.54
N LEU A 216 -29.85 18.14 -6.37
CA LEU A 216 -31.09 18.91 -6.54
C LEU A 216 -32.21 18.12 -7.24
N ASP A 217 -31.87 17.23 -8.18
CA ASP A 217 -32.87 16.36 -8.86
C ASP A 217 -33.39 15.27 -7.92
N TRP A 218 -32.51 14.75 -7.06
CA TRP A 218 -32.86 13.77 -6.02
C TRP A 218 -33.66 14.37 -4.86
N GLY A 219 -33.43 15.64 -4.55
CA GLY A 219 -34.09 16.32 -3.43
C GLY A 219 -33.60 15.84 -2.06
N ILE A 220 -32.33 15.45 -1.98
CA ILE A 220 -31.64 15.08 -0.74
C ILE A 220 -30.60 16.14 -0.38
N GLY A 221 -30.39 16.37 0.91
CA GLY A 221 -29.41 17.30 1.45
C GLY A 221 -29.62 18.75 0.99
N GLN A 222 -28.63 19.59 1.28
CA GLN A 222 -28.49 20.90 0.67
C GLN A 222 -27.02 21.28 0.41
N TRP A 223 -26.83 22.24 -0.50
CA TRP A 223 -25.52 22.84 -0.74
C TRP A 223 -25.04 23.64 0.48
N ILE A 224 -23.87 23.28 1.00
CA ILE A 224 -23.17 24.01 2.07
C ILE A 224 -21.76 24.38 1.57
N ASP A 225 -21.22 25.53 2.00
CA ASP A 225 -19.92 26.02 1.52
C ASP A 225 -18.74 25.13 1.98
N VAL A 226 -18.91 24.46 3.12
CA VAL A 226 -17.97 23.49 3.68
C VAL A 226 -18.80 22.39 4.35
N ALA A 227 -18.95 21.26 3.68
CA ALA A 227 -19.69 20.11 4.18
C ALA A 227 -18.69 19.12 4.78
N TYR A 228 -18.93 18.66 6.01
CA TYR A 228 -18.06 17.66 6.62
C TYR A 228 -18.37 16.28 6.02
N GLN A 229 -17.38 15.67 5.37
CA GLN A 229 -17.43 14.30 4.82
C GLN A 229 -18.74 13.99 4.07
N PRO A 230 -19.07 14.74 3.01
CA PRO A 230 -20.31 14.57 2.26
C PRO A 230 -20.35 13.21 1.58
N ASP A 231 -21.48 12.53 1.64
CA ASP A 231 -21.67 11.21 1.06
C ASP A 231 -21.69 11.28 -0.48
N ALA A 232 -20.78 10.54 -1.11
CA ALA A 232 -20.68 10.42 -2.56
C ALA A 232 -21.61 9.35 -3.14
N CYS A 233 -22.16 8.47 -2.30
CA CYS A 233 -23.08 7.40 -2.65
C CYS A 233 -24.38 7.37 -1.79
N PRO A 234 -25.19 8.46 -1.70
CA PRO A 234 -26.31 8.63 -0.75
C PRO A 234 -27.47 7.59 -0.74
N PHE A 235 -27.44 6.62 -1.63
CA PHE A 235 -28.50 5.62 -1.77
C PHE A 235 -27.95 4.19 -1.66
N ILE A 236 -26.66 4.04 -1.39
CA ILE A 236 -25.95 2.77 -1.39
C ILE A 236 -25.00 2.76 -0.21
N LEU A 237 -25.47 2.12 0.87
CA LEU A 237 -24.70 1.92 2.09
C LEU A 237 -23.23 1.59 1.80
N GLY A 238 -22.35 2.50 2.20
CA GLY A 238 -20.92 2.39 2.02
C GLY A 238 -20.16 2.78 3.28
N TYR A 239 -18.86 2.55 3.29
CA TYR A 239 -18.03 2.92 4.45
C TYR A 239 -16.64 3.43 4.04
N SER A 240 -16.41 3.66 2.74
CA SER A 240 -15.14 4.23 2.26
C SER A 240 -14.94 5.63 2.83
N PHE A 241 -13.69 5.98 3.12
CA PHE A 241 -13.34 7.26 3.71
C PHE A 241 -11.99 7.83 3.25
N ALA A 242 -11.30 7.16 2.32
CA ALA A 242 -10.02 7.60 1.76
C ALA A 242 -10.19 8.47 0.50
N ASP A 243 -11.15 8.15 -0.37
CA ASP A 243 -11.45 8.87 -1.61
C ASP A 243 -12.87 9.46 -1.61
N ARG A 244 -13.88 8.64 -1.92
CA ARG A 244 -15.29 9.02 -1.94
C ARG A 244 -15.90 8.55 -0.63
N TYR A 245 -16.34 9.48 0.20
CA TYR A 245 -17.00 9.12 1.46
C TYR A 245 -18.33 8.41 1.20
N GLY A 246 -18.69 7.42 2.03
CA GLY A 246 -19.97 6.71 2.00
C GLY A 246 -20.21 5.79 0.80
N CYS A 247 -19.17 5.46 0.03
CA CYS A 247 -19.28 4.49 -1.07
C CYS A 247 -18.93 3.05 -0.62
N PRO A 248 -19.38 2.03 -1.38
CA PRO A 248 -19.03 0.64 -1.11
C PRO A 248 -17.51 0.43 -1.08
N ASP A 249 -17.04 -0.28 -0.07
CA ASP A 249 -15.66 -0.71 0.13
C ASP A 249 -15.71 -2.20 0.53
N ALA A 250 -15.41 -3.07 -0.42
CA ALA A 250 -15.65 -4.51 -0.25
C ALA A 250 -14.61 -5.21 0.64
N ASP A 251 -13.40 -4.67 0.76
CA ASP A 251 -12.32 -5.30 1.52
C ASP A 251 -11.91 -4.54 2.80
N ASN A 252 -12.49 -3.37 3.02
CA ASN A 252 -12.35 -2.48 4.17
C ASN A 252 -10.96 -1.84 4.28
N ASP A 253 -10.37 -1.44 3.15
CA ASP A 253 -9.10 -0.72 3.12
C ASP A 253 -9.24 0.82 3.09
N ALA A 254 -10.49 1.29 3.17
CA ALA A 254 -10.97 2.67 3.14
C ALA A 254 -11.18 3.30 1.76
N TRP A 255 -10.78 2.65 0.67
CA TRP A 255 -10.97 3.16 -0.69
C TRP A 255 -12.26 2.62 -1.30
N SER A 256 -12.93 3.44 -2.11
CA SER A 256 -14.21 3.06 -2.70
C SER A 256 -14.04 2.13 -3.91
N ASP A 257 -14.86 1.09 -3.97
CA ASP A 257 -14.96 0.17 -5.10
C ASP A 257 -15.24 0.93 -6.43
N PRO A 258 -14.73 0.44 -7.57
CA PRO A 258 -15.05 0.99 -8.88
C PRO A 258 -16.54 0.97 -9.21
N GLY A 259 -17.08 2.12 -9.60
CA GLY A 259 -18.44 2.29 -10.09
C GLY A 259 -18.53 2.50 -11.60
N GLU A 260 -19.75 2.73 -12.12
CA GLU A 260 -19.96 3.00 -13.56
C GLU A 260 -19.24 4.28 -14.04
N ASN A 261 -19.15 5.30 -13.18
CA ASN A 261 -18.56 6.62 -13.49
C ASN A 261 -17.36 6.97 -12.57
N TRP A 262 -16.82 5.99 -11.85
CA TRP A 262 -15.64 6.15 -11.00
C TRP A 262 -14.83 4.86 -11.08
N THR A 263 -13.97 4.78 -12.08
CA THR A 263 -13.12 3.62 -12.36
C THR A 263 -11.81 3.70 -11.58
N ALA A 264 -11.05 2.60 -11.54
CA ALA A 264 -9.70 2.59 -10.96
C ALA A 264 -8.78 3.68 -11.57
N SER A 265 -8.96 3.97 -12.87
CA SER A 265 -8.21 5.03 -13.56
C SER A 265 -8.60 6.45 -13.15
N GLU A 266 -9.78 6.62 -12.54
CA GLU A 266 -10.29 7.90 -12.04
C GLU A 266 -9.99 8.09 -10.54
N GLY A 267 -9.51 7.04 -9.86
CA GLY A 267 -9.10 7.08 -8.47
C GLY A 267 -9.82 6.10 -7.55
N ALA A 268 -10.71 5.25 -8.09
CA ALA A 268 -11.31 4.15 -7.33
C ALA A 268 -10.26 3.12 -6.92
N ASP A 269 -10.63 2.27 -5.97
CA ASP A 269 -9.84 1.11 -5.58
C ASP A 269 -9.57 0.19 -6.80
N ALA A 270 -8.30 0.04 -7.16
CA ALA A 270 -7.86 -0.86 -8.22
C ALA A 270 -7.97 -2.36 -7.86
N PHE A 271 -8.03 -2.69 -6.56
CA PHE A 271 -8.10 -4.05 -6.04
C PHE A 271 -9.21 -4.24 -5.00
N PRO A 272 -10.50 -4.24 -5.39
CA PRO A 272 -11.67 -4.30 -4.48
C PRO A 272 -11.81 -5.53 -3.57
N LEU A 273 -10.85 -6.44 -3.60
CA LEU A 273 -10.86 -7.69 -2.84
C LEU A 273 -9.51 -7.97 -2.15
N GLU A 274 -8.53 -7.07 -2.27
CA GLU A 274 -7.22 -7.21 -1.64
C GLU A 274 -6.90 -5.96 -0.81
N PRO A 275 -7.20 -5.98 0.50
CA PRO A 275 -7.21 -4.77 1.34
C PRO A 275 -5.82 -4.21 1.66
N THR A 276 -4.80 -4.75 1.01
CA THR A 276 -3.43 -4.26 1.09
C THR A 276 -3.02 -3.46 -0.13
N GLN A 277 -3.88 -3.36 -1.16
CA GLN A 277 -3.64 -2.64 -2.39
C GLN A 277 -4.88 -1.87 -2.78
N TRP A 278 -4.73 -0.60 -3.14
CA TRP A 278 -5.84 0.23 -3.64
C TRP A 278 -5.52 0.99 -4.92
N ARG A 279 -4.25 0.94 -5.36
CA ARG A 279 -3.73 1.79 -6.44
C ARG A 279 -2.87 0.96 -7.37
N ASP A 280 -3.14 1.10 -8.66
CA ASP A 280 -2.39 0.51 -9.77
C ASP A 280 -2.24 1.59 -10.83
N ARG A 281 -1.04 2.13 -10.99
CA ARG A 281 -0.83 3.33 -11.82
C ARG A 281 -0.55 3.01 -13.28
N ASP A 282 0.07 1.87 -13.56
CA ASP A 282 0.41 1.45 -14.92
C ASP A 282 -0.53 0.37 -15.48
N PHE A 283 -1.47 -0.09 -14.64
CA PHE A 283 -2.56 -1.01 -14.96
C PHE A 283 -2.08 -2.43 -15.30
N ASP A 284 -1.00 -2.89 -14.66
CA ASP A 284 -0.43 -4.21 -14.88
C ASP A 284 -1.01 -5.29 -13.94
N GLY A 285 -1.80 -4.89 -12.94
CA GLY A 285 -2.43 -5.78 -11.97
C GLY A 285 -1.58 -6.10 -10.75
N TYR A 286 -0.46 -5.39 -10.54
CA TYR A 286 0.28 -5.30 -9.29
C TYR A 286 0.08 -3.90 -8.70
N GLY A 287 -0.01 -3.81 -7.39
CA GLY A 287 -0.39 -2.60 -6.69
C GLY A 287 0.81 -1.80 -6.18
N ASP A 288 0.70 -0.47 -6.30
CA ASP A 288 1.69 0.53 -5.90
C ASP A 288 1.97 0.52 -4.37
N ASN A 289 1.11 -0.11 -3.54
CA ASN A 289 1.22 0.00 -2.10
C ASN A 289 2.27 -0.95 -1.52
N GLN A 290 3.22 -0.37 -0.79
CA GLN A 290 4.43 -1.03 -0.29
C GLN A 290 4.39 -1.26 1.23
N THR A 291 3.18 -1.38 1.81
CA THR A 291 3.02 -1.60 3.25
C THR A 291 3.53 -2.99 3.68
N GLU A 292 3.99 -3.11 4.93
CA GLU A 292 4.48 -4.40 5.44
C GLU A 292 3.36 -5.45 5.40
N GLY A 293 3.61 -6.55 4.69
CA GLY A 293 2.63 -7.62 4.51
C GLY A 293 1.67 -7.42 3.33
N ALA A 294 1.86 -6.38 2.52
CA ALA A 294 1.12 -6.20 1.30
C ALA A 294 1.32 -7.36 0.32
N LYS A 295 0.25 -7.71 -0.40
CA LYS A 295 0.29 -8.69 -1.49
C LYS A 295 0.32 -7.96 -2.82
N LEU A 296 0.68 -8.68 -3.89
CA LEU A 296 0.71 -8.13 -5.25
C LEU A 296 1.52 -6.82 -5.35
N ILE A 297 2.62 -6.73 -4.61
CA ILE A 297 3.46 -5.52 -4.60
C ILE A 297 4.05 -5.29 -5.99
N ASP A 298 3.97 -4.03 -6.45
CA ASP A 298 4.65 -3.53 -7.63
C ASP A 298 5.90 -2.72 -7.25
N ASP A 299 7.07 -3.25 -7.58
CA ASP A 299 8.36 -2.57 -7.42
C ASP A 299 8.65 -1.53 -8.51
N PHE A 300 7.87 -1.53 -9.61
CA PHE A 300 7.98 -0.61 -10.74
C PHE A 300 6.65 0.08 -11.09
N PRO A 301 6.12 1.00 -10.24
CA PRO A 301 4.79 1.62 -10.38
C PRO A 301 4.48 2.42 -11.65
N ASP A 302 5.40 2.51 -12.60
CA ASP A 302 5.25 3.26 -13.84
C ASP A 302 5.65 2.41 -15.07
N ASN A 303 6.00 1.13 -14.90
CA ASN A 303 6.44 0.23 -15.95
C ASN A 303 5.54 -1.00 -16.03
N PRO A 304 4.54 -1.01 -16.93
CA PRO A 304 3.50 -2.05 -16.96
C PRO A 304 3.99 -3.43 -17.45
N THR A 305 5.31 -3.58 -17.58
CA THR A 305 5.95 -4.83 -17.96
C THR A 305 6.82 -5.40 -16.85
N GLN A 306 7.02 -4.68 -15.75
CA GLN A 306 7.84 -5.11 -14.61
C GLN A 306 7.06 -4.84 -13.33
N PHE A 307 7.15 -5.76 -12.38
CA PHE A 307 6.48 -5.61 -11.08
C PHE A 307 7.32 -6.10 -9.91
N ARG A 308 8.50 -6.69 -10.18
CA ARG A 308 9.32 -7.36 -9.17
C ARG A 308 10.80 -7.11 -9.42
N ASP A 309 11.50 -6.72 -8.36
CA ASP A 309 12.95 -6.54 -8.32
C ASP A 309 13.52 -7.43 -7.21
N SER A 310 14.05 -8.61 -7.57
CA SER A 310 14.47 -9.60 -6.58
C SER A 310 15.74 -9.23 -5.81
N ASP A 311 16.59 -8.37 -6.38
CA ASP A 311 17.92 -8.09 -5.85
C ASP A 311 18.18 -6.59 -5.55
N PHE A 312 17.18 -5.75 -5.87
CA PHE A 312 17.07 -4.34 -5.57
C PHE A 312 18.05 -3.45 -6.35
N ASP A 313 18.36 -3.83 -7.59
CA ASP A 313 19.24 -3.06 -8.46
C ASP A 313 18.51 -2.10 -9.41
N GLY A 314 17.18 -2.15 -9.42
CA GLY A 314 16.31 -1.31 -10.24
C GLY A 314 16.07 -1.86 -11.65
N TRP A 315 16.35 -3.13 -11.91
CA TRP A 315 15.92 -3.84 -13.11
C TRP A 315 14.94 -4.96 -12.75
N GLY A 316 13.98 -5.20 -13.64
CA GLY A 316 12.83 -6.04 -13.31
C GLY A 316 13.01 -7.49 -13.75
N ASP A 317 12.60 -8.41 -12.89
CA ASP A 317 12.71 -9.86 -13.08
C ASP A 317 11.87 -10.40 -14.26
N ASN A 318 10.88 -9.64 -14.74
CA ASN A 318 9.87 -10.15 -15.66
C ASN A 318 10.40 -10.18 -17.11
N GLN A 319 10.75 -11.37 -17.58
CA GLN A 319 11.31 -11.59 -18.92
C GLN A 319 10.25 -11.84 -20.01
N THR A 320 9.06 -11.25 -19.89
CA THR A 320 8.00 -11.45 -20.89
C THR A 320 8.34 -10.78 -22.23
N TYR A 321 7.84 -11.33 -23.33
CA TYR A 321 8.11 -10.76 -24.66
C TYR A 321 7.56 -9.32 -24.76
N GLY A 322 8.46 -8.39 -25.08
CA GLY A 322 8.13 -6.96 -25.15
C GLY A 322 8.28 -6.22 -23.83
N ALA A 323 8.72 -6.89 -22.76
CA ALA A 323 9.06 -6.23 -21.51
C ALA A 323 10.23 -5.26 -21.69
N THR A 324 10.24 -4.22 -20.87
CA THR A 324 11.28 -3.20 -20.84
C THR A 324 11.97 -3.22 -19.49
N GLN A 325 13.20 -2.71 -19.41
CA GLN A 325 13.99 -2.71 -18.17
C GLN A 325 14.13 -4.11 -17.56
N ILE A 326 14.41 -5.10 -18.41
CA ILE A 326 14.53 -6.51 -18.02
C ILE A 326 15.89 -6.72 -17.36
N ASP A 327 15.88 -7.42 -16.23
CA ASP A 327 17.06 -7.95 -15.57
C ASP A 327 17.43 -9.34 -16.12
N ASP A 328 18.59 -9.43 -16.76
CA ASP A 328 19.17 -10.69 -17.24
C ASP A 328 19.79 -11.52 -16.10
N PHE A 329 20.07 -10.91 -14.95
CA PHE A 329 20.65 -11.53 -13.74
C PHE A 329 19.87 -11.19 -12.45
N PRO A 330 18.63 -11.70 -12.25
CA PRO A 330 17.69 -11.32 -11.16
C PRO A 330 18.12 -11.55 -9.69
N MET A 331 19.37 -11.92 -9.45
CA MET A 331 19.92 -12.29 -8.14
C MET A 331 21.32 -11.71 -7.92
N ILE A 332 21.84 -10.94 -8.87
CA ILE A 332 23.19 -10.40 -8.87
C ILE A 332 23.09 -8.87 -9.00
N PRO A 333 22.98 -8.10 -7.90
CA PRO A 333 22.68 -6.66 -7.97
C PRO A 333 23.72 -5.78 -8.68
N SER A 334 24.82 -6.39 -9.09
CA SER A 334 25.89 -5.73 -9.83
C SER A 334 25.85 -5.97 -11.34
N GLN A 335 24.96 -6.86 -11.81
CA GLN A 335 24.76 -7.22 -13.20
C GLN A 335 23.27 -7.19 -13.51
N TYR A 336 22.87 -6.56 -14.61
CA TYR A 336 21.45 -6.48 -15.01
C TYR A 336 21.23 -6.68 -16.50
N ARG A 337 22.31 -6.74 -17.28
CA ARG A 337 22.25 -6.78 -18.73
C ARG A 337 23.30 -7.71 -19.30
N ASP A 338 22.88 -8.52 -20.26
CA ASP A 338 23.72 -9.41 -21.07
C ASP A 338 23.49 -9.08 -22.56
N THR A 339 24.36 -8.27 -23.14
CA THR A 339 24.13 -7.73 -24.49
C THR A 339 24.24 -8.77 -25.60
N ASP A 340 25.07 -9.81 -25.43
CA ASP A 340 25.28 -10.85 -26.43
C ASP A 340 24.72 -12.23 -26.04
N GLY A 341 24.24 -12.38 -24.81
CA GLY A 341 23.56 -13.57 -24.31
C GLY A 341 24.52 -14.68 -23.91
N ASP A 342 25.77 -14.35 -23.58
CA ASP A 342 26.82 -15.33 -23.29
C ASP A 342 26.83 -15.84 -21.84
N GLY A 343 26.01 -15.23 -20.98
CA GLY A 343 25.85 -15.56 -19.57
C GLY A 343 26.74 -14.76 -18.62
N TYR A 344 27.49 -13.77 -19.10
CA TYR A 344 28.24 -12.82 -18.28
C TYR A 344 27.66 -11.41 -18.42
N GLY A 345 27.59 -10.68 -17.31
CA GLY A 345 26.95 -9.37 -17.32
C GLY A 345 27.87 -8.25 -17.82
N ASP A 346 27.31 -7.34 -18.61
CA ASP A 346 28.03 -6.25 -19.28
C ASP A 346 28.83 -5.35 -18.32
N ASN A 347 28.45 -5.28 -17.03
CA ASN A 347 29.13 -4.44 -16.06
C ASN A 347 30.44 -5.10 -15.61
N LEU A 348 31.54 -4.75 -16.26
CA LEU A 348 32.88 -5.27 -15.95
C LEU A 348 33.31 -5.11 -14.47
N ALA A 349 32.79 -4.10 -13.75
CA ALA A 349 33.10 -3.90 -12.33
C ALA A 349 32.23 -4.74 -11.38
N GLY A 350 31.20 -5.42 -11.90
CA GLY A 350 30.31 -6.29 -11.17
C GLY A 350 30.87 -7.70 -10.95
N PHE A 351 30.05 -8.56 -10.35
CA PHE A 351 30.37 -9.98 -10.19
C PHE A 351 30.49 -10.64 -11.57
N GLU A 352 31.62 -11.33 -11.81
CA GLU A 352 31.88 -12.06 -13.06
C GLU A 352 31.54 -11.23 -14.31
N GLY A 353 31.94 -9.96 -14.32
CA GLY A 353 31.64 -9.05 -15.42
C GLY A 353 32.32 -9.46 -16.72
N ASP A 354 31.57 -9.30 -17.81
CA ASP A 354 31.98 -9.68 -19.14
C ASP A 354 33.10 -8.76 -19.67
N VAL A 355 34.18 -9.39 -20.13
CA VAL A 355 35.31 -8.72 -20.75
C VAL A 355 35.05 -8.47 -22.25
N CYS A 356 34.21 -9.29 -22.87
CA CYS A 356 33.93 -9.37 -24.30
C CYS A 356 32.44 -9.22 -24.65
N VAL A 357 31.82 -8.09 -24.23
CA VAL A 357 30.39 -7.68 -24.39
C VAL A 357 29.73 -7.70 -25.77
N ASN A 358 30.40 -8.20 -26.81
CA ASN A 358 29.85 -8.34 -28.15
C ASN A 358 30.37 -9.62 -28.84
N SER A 359 30.36 -10.74 -28.13
CA SER A 359 30.48 -12.06 -28.72
C SER A 359 29.40 -12.29 -29.78
N ASN A 360 29.74 -13.01 -30.84
CA ASN A 360 28.79 -13.28 -31.90
C ASN A 360 27.92 -14.50 -31.55
N ALA A 361 26.76 -14.59 -32.20
CA ALA A 361 25.81 -15.67 -31.93
C ALA A 361 26.39 -17.09 -32.16
N GLU A 362 27.35 -17.26 -33.08
CA GLU A 362 27.99 -18.57 -33.28
C GLU A 362 28.87 -18.96 -32.09
N GLU A 363 29.57 -18.00 -31.49
CA GLU A 363 30.37 -18.20 -30.28
C GLU A 363 29.49 -18.62 -29.10
N VAL A 364 28.42 -17.87 -28.85
CA VAL A 364 27.48 -18.13 -27.75
C VAL A 364 26.73 -19.46 -27.95
N GLU A 365 26.11 -19.69 -29.11
CA GLU A 365 25.34 -20.91 -29.37
C GLU A 365 26.21 -22.17 -29.38
N SER A 366 27.49 -22.04 -29.75
CA SER A 366 28.45 -23.15 -29.71
C SER A 366 29.02 -23.37 -28.31
N GLY A 367 28.83 -22.44 -27.37
CA GLY A 367 29.47 -22.46 -26.06
C GLY A 367 30.98 -22.24 -26.14
N TRP A 368 31.43 -21.40 -27.08
CA TRP A 368 32.82 -20.98 -27.23
C TRP A 368 33.14 -19.77 -26.37
N ILE A 369 32.80 -19.85 -25.08
CA ILE A 369 32.87 -18.73 -24.15
C ILE A 369 33.76 -19.12 -22.97
N SER A 370 34.83 -18.36 -22.75
CA SER A 370 35.80 -18.58 -21.68
C SER A 370 35.21 -18.27 -20.30
N ARG A 371 35.74 -18.97 -19.29
CA ARG A 371 35.23 -18.92 -17.90
C ARG A 371 36.30 -18.84 -16.82
N PHE A 372 37.59 -18.95 -17.18
CA PHE A 372 38.68 -18.97 -16.20
C PHE A 372 39.57 -17.74 -16.25
N ASP A 373 39.74 -17.12 -17.41
CA ASP A 373 40.58 -15.93 -17.60
C ASP A 373 39.74 -14.69 -17.97
N ARG A 374 39.68 -14.30 -19.24
CA ARG A 374 38.81 -13.21 -19.69
C ARG A 374 37.40 -13.77 -19.86
N LEU A 375 36.54 -13.54 -18.88
CA LEU A 375 35.16 -14.01 -18.93
C LEU A 375 34.43 -13.44 -20.15
N GLY A 376 33.61 -14.28 -20.79
CA GLY A 376 32.79 -13.91 -21.95
C GLY A 376 33.50 -13.85 -23.30
N CYS A 377 34.81 -14.13 -23.34
CA CYS A 377 35.58 -14.09 -24.57
C CYS A 377 35.56 -15.43 -25.33
N ARG A 378 35.97 -15.38 -26.60
CA ARG A 378 36.05 -16.59 -27.44
C ARG A 378 36.99 -17.65 -26.85
N ASP A 379 36.49 -18.88 -26.72
CA ASP A 379 37.20 -20.10 -26.30
C ASP A 379 36.78 -21.26 -27.21
N ARG A 380 37.57 -21.55 -28.25
CA ARG A 380 37.12 -22.43 -29.32
C ARG A 380 37.09 -23.91 -28.93
N ASP A 381 38.02 -24.36 -28.13
CA ASP A 381 38.14 -25.76 -27.74
C ASP A 381 37.42 -26.09 -26.42
N LYS A 382 36.94 -25.07 -25.71
CA LYS A 382 36.05 -25.12 -24.54
C LYS A 382 36.75 -25.67 -23.31
N ASP A 383 38.03 -25.39 -23.14
CA ASP A 383 38.74 -25.73 -21.91
C ASP A 383 38.49 -24.72 -20.77
N GLY A 384 38.05 -23.51 -21.12
CA GLY A 384 37.72 -22.39 -20.25
C GLY A 384 38.66 -21.20 -20.35
N TYR A 385 39.76 -21.29 -21.09
CA TYR A 385 40.72 -20.21 -21.33
C TYR A 385 40.45 -19.55 -22.69
N SER A 386 40.63 -18.24 -22.78
CA SER A 386 40.28 -17.49 -23.99
C SER A 386 41.36 -17.57 -25.07
N ASP A 387 40.92 -17.68 -26.32
CA ASP A 387 41.76 -17.62 -27.53
C ASP A 387 42.63 -16.34 -27.50
N PRO A 388 43.90 -16.40 -27.96
CA PRO A 388 44.78 -15.23 -28.04
C PRO A 388 44.27 -14.21 -29.07
N THR A 389 44.46 -12.93 -28.75
CA THR A 389 44.22 -11.80 -29.67
C THR A 389 45.47 -10.92 -29.77
N ASP A 390 45.48 -9.94 -30.68
CA ASP A 390 46.62 -9.02 -30.86
C ASP A 390 47.06 -8.34 -29.54
N ASP A 391 46.11 -8.09 -28.63
CA ASP A 391 46.32 -7.46 -27.33
C ASP A 391 46.23 -8.46 -26.14
N TRP A 392 45.95 -9.74 -26.42
CA TRP A 392 45.87 -10.82 -25.43
C TRP A 392 46.76 -11.97 -25.88
N ILE A 393 48.04 -11.84 -25.58
CA ILE A 393 49.09 -12.74 -26.06
C ILE A 393 48.99 -14.08 -25.33
N SER A 394 49.25 -15.17 -26.03
CA SER A 394 49.30 -16.52 -25.46
C SER A 394 50.42 -16.69 -24.45
N HIS A 395 50.24 -17.63 -23.53
CA HIS A 395 51.30 -18.09 -22.63
C HIS A 395 52.54 -18.54 -23.43
N PRO A 396 53.78 -18.33 -22.92
CA PRO A 396 54.14 -17.75 -21.62
C PRO A 396 54.35 -16.23 -21.61
N GLU A 397 54.35 -15.58 -22.77
CA GLU A 397 54.56 -14.13 -22.86
C GLU A 397 53.32 -13.33 -22.41
N GLY A 398 52.14 -13.94 -22.48
CA GLY A 398 50.90 -13.41 -21.92
C GLY A 398 50.12 -14.46 -21.13
N PHE A 399 48.79 -14.30 -21.11
CA PHE A 399 47.88 -15.11 -20.28
C PHE A 399 46.84 -15.87 -21.09
N ALA A 400 46.78 -15.66 -22.41
CA ALA A 400 45.84 -16.38 -23.26
C ALA A 400 46.21 -17.85 -23.39
N ASP A 401 45.23 -18.63 -23.83
CA ASP A 401 45.43 -20.02 -24.20
C ASP A 401 46.55 -20.17 -25.26
N ALA A 402 47.53 -21.00 -24.94
CA ALA A 402 48.62 -21.37 -25.85
C ALA A 402 48.21 -22.38 -26.93
N PHE A 403 47.13 -23.14 -26.72
CA PHE A 403 46.66 -24.18 -27.62
C PHE A 403 45.15 -24.08 -27.94
N PRO A 404 44.68 -23.03 -28.65
CA PRO A 404 43.25 -22.73 -28.87
C PRO A 404 42.40 -23.74 -29.66
N ASP A 405 42.99 -24.87 -30.04
CA ASP A 405 42.33 -25.95 -30.75
C ASP A 405 42.48 -27.30 -30.00
N ASP A 406 43.05 -27.32 -28.80
CA ASP A 406 43.30 -28.50 -27.96
C ASP A 406 42.81 -28.30 -26.52
N GLN A 407 41.59 -28.75 -26.27
CA GLN A 407 40.90 -28.66 -24.98
C GLN A 407 41.69 -29.21 -23.77
N SER A 408 42.74 -29.99 -24.01
CA SER A 408 43.55 -30.57 -22.94
C SER A 408 44.75 -29.72 -22.54
N GLN A 409 45.08 -28.65 -23.27
CA GLN A 409 46.28 -27.85 -23.10
C GLN A 409 45.98 -26.35 -23.13
N TRP A 410 46.53 -25.57 -22.20
CA TRP A 410 46.33 -24.11 -22.16
C TRP A 410 47.55 -23.28 -21.77
N TYR A 411 48.57 -23.90 -21.16
CA TYR A 411 49.82 -23.26 -20.79
C TYR A 411 50.99 -23.95 -21.51
N ASP A 412 51.96 -23.16 -21.94
CA ASP A 412 53.25 -23.59 -22.49
C ASP A 412 54.35 -22.77 -21.80
N THR A 413 54.96 -23.30 -20.73
CA THR A 413 55.85 -22.51 -19.86
C THR A 413 57.23 -22.25 -20.47
N ASP A 414 57.72 -23.09 -21.36
CA ASP A 414 59.04 -22.95 -21.99
C ASP A 414 59.00 -22.71 -23.51
N SER A 415 57.79 -22.53 -24.09
CA SER A 415 57.56 -22.19 -25.49
C SER A 415 58.07 -23.23 -26.48
N ASP A 416 58.00 -24.50 -26.10
CA ASP A 416 58.48 -25.60 -26.93
C ASP A 416 57.38 -26.23 -27.80
N GLY A 417 56.13 -25.80 -27.62
CA GLY A 417 54.97 -26.26 -28.36
C GLY A 417 54.32 -27.52 -27.79
N PHE A 418 54.71 -27.95 -26.58
CA PHE A 418 54.03 -28.99 -25.81
C PHE A 418 53.39 -28.36 -24.57
N GLY A 419 52.11 -28.65 -24.34
CA GLY A 419 51.38 -28.01 -23.26
C GLY A 419 51.67 -28.61 -21.89
N ASP A 420 51.67 -27.78 -20.85
CA ASP A 420 52.06 -28.15 -19.49
C ASP A 420 51.13 -29.17 -18.81
N ASN A 421 49.92 -29.38 -19.31
CA ASN A 421 48.95 -30.22 -18.65
C ASN A 421 49.22 -31.69 -18.95
N MET A 422 49.24 -32.51 -17.90
CA MET A 422 49.34 -33.97 -18.02
C MET A 422 47.96 -34.63 -18.00
N GLU A 423 46.98 -33.96 -17.40
CA GLU A 423 45.61 -34.42 -17.27
C GLU A 423 44.65 -33.23 -17.41
N TYR A 424 43.46 -33.49 -17.97
CA TYR A 424 42.38 -32.50 -18.07
C TYR A 424 41.03 -33.15 -17.76
N PHE A 425 40.02 -32.34 -17.40
CA PHE A 425 38.68 -32.82 -17.09
C PHE A 425 37.76 -32.64 -18.30
N ASP A 426 37.26 -33.75 -18.87
CA ASP A 426 36.43 -33.75 -20.10
C ASP A 426 34.94 -33.43 -19.84
N GLY A 427 34.60 -32.95 -18.64
CA GLY A 427 33.22 -32.79 -18.16
C GLY A 427 32.64 -34.02 -17.46
N LEU A 428 33.28 -35.19 -17.55
CA LEU A 428 32.83 -36.44 -16.92
C LEU A 428 33.90 -37.07 -16.01
N ALA A 429 35.16 -37.07 -16.44
CA ALA A 429 36.28 -37.67 -15.73
C ALA A 429 37.61 -36.99 -16.08
N TRP A 430 38.61 -37.22 -15.23
CA TRP A 430 39.99 -36.87 -15.53
C TRP A 430 40.53 -37.79 -16.63
N ARG A 431 41.11 -37.18 -17.67
CA ARG A 431 41.72 -37.83 -18.84
C ARG A 431 43.18 -37.41 -18.94
N LEU A 432 44.02 -38.26 -19.53
CA LEU A 432 45.37 -37.85 -19.92
C LEU A 432 45.26 -36.78 -21.01
N ALA A 433 46.02 -35.71 -20.84
CA ALA A 433 46.07 -34.64 -21.82
C ALA A 433 46.85 -35.08 -23.06
N PHE A 434 46.53 -34.49 -24.21
CA PHE A 434 47.21 -34.80 -25.45
C PHE A 434 48.61 -34.19 -25.43
N ARG A 435 49.63 -35.05 -25.57
CA ARG A 435 51.05 -34.66 -25.68
C ARG A 435 51.52 -33.67 -24.60
N GLY A 436 51.10 -33.88 -23.36
CA GLY A 436 51.54 -33.07 -22.23
C GLY A 436 53.05 -33.09 -22.04
N ASP A 437 53.62 -31.91 -21.81
CA ASP A 437 55.04 -31.69 -21.61
C ASP A 437 55.51 -32.30 -20.28
N GLY A 438 56.43 -33.26 -20.42
CA GLY A 438 57.06 -33.93 -19.29
C GLY A 438 58.22 -33.15 -18.68
N CYS A 439 58.64 -32.02 -19.29
CA CYS A 439 59.73 -31.16 -18.86
C CYS A 439 59.36 -29.71 -18.55
N LYS A 440 58.14 -29.24 -18.78
CA LYS A 440 57.44 -27.97 -18.40
C LYS A 440 58.22 -26.65 -18.47
N THR A 441 59.38 -26.60 -17.82
CA THR A 441 60.21 -25.41 -17.63
C THR A 441 61.54 -25.52 -18.39
N THR A 442 61.72 -26.57 -19.17
CA THR A 442 62.97 -26.88 -19.87
C THR A 442 62.66 -27.28 -21.30
N TYR A 443 62.83 -26.30 -22.19
CA TYR A 443 62.60 -26.44 -23.62
C TYR A 443 63.11 -27.76 -24.19
N GLY A 444 62.22 -28.47 -24.88
CA GLY A 444 62.51 -29.76 -25.48
C GLY A 444 61.68 -30.06 -26.72
N LEU A 445 62.04 -31.10 -27.46
CA LEU A 445 61.32 -31.47 -28.69
C LEU A 445 61.12 -32.99 -28.83
N SER A 446 61.39 -33.77 -27.78
CA SER A 446 61.16 -35.22 -27.79
C SER A 446 59.68 -35.56 -28.03
N THR A 447 59.43 -36.69 -28.69
CA THR A 447 58.08 -37.09 -29.15
C THR A 447 57.68 -38.53 -28.90
N PHE A 448 58.57 -39.40 -28.41
CA PHE A 448 58.29 -40.84 -28.28
C PHE A 448 58.03 -41.33 -26.86
N ASP A 449 58.80 -40.89 -25.87
CA ASP A 449 58.67 -41.34 -24.47
C ASP A 449 58.05 -40.27 -23.57
N ARG A 450 58.68 -39.10 -23.53
CA ARG A 450 58.33 -37.97 -22.68
C ARG A 450 58.29 -36.76 -23.60
N TRP A 451 57.11 -36.23 -23.87
CA TRP A 451 56.95 -35.07 -24.76
C TRP A 451 57.57 -33.81 -24.15
N GLY A 452 58.03 -32.88 -25.00
CA GLY A 452 58.57 -31.57 -24.59
C GLY A 452 59.88 -31.59 -23.81
N CYS A 453 60.63 -32.69 -23.86
CA CYS A 453 61.89 -32.81 -23.15
C CYS A 453 63.11 -32.66 -24.07
N PRO A 454 64.28 -32.25 -23.51
CA PRO A 454 65.49 -32.15 -24.29
C PRO A 454 65.79 -33.46 -25.03
N ASP A 455 66.01 -33.35 -26.33
CA ASP A 455 66.37 -34.41 -27.27
C ASP A 455 67.56 -33.87 -28.05
N SER A 456 68.75 -34.37 -27.72
CA SER A 456 70.01 -33.76 -28.20
C SER A 456 70.36 -34.16 -29.63
N ASP A 457 69.90 -35.32 -30.10
CA ASP A 457 70.22 -35.85 -31.41
C ASP A 457 69.01 -35.89 -32.37
N GLU A 458 67.84 -35.49 -31.90
CA GLU A 458 66.60 -35.31 -32.66
C GLU A 458 66.01 -36.64 -33.18
N ASP A 459 66.22 -37.74 -32.45
CA ASP A 459 65.67 -39.05 -32.78
C ASP A 459 64.25 -39.28 -32.24
N GLY A 460 63.78 -38.35 -31.40
CA GLY A 460 62.47 -38.29 -30.77
C GLY A 460 62.43 -38.85 -29.34
N TRP A 461 63.48 -39.47 -28.83
CA TRP A 461 63.56 -39.96 -27.45
C TRP A 461 64.19 -38.90 -26.54
N SER A 462 63.65 -38.75 -25.33
CA SER A 462 64.14 -37.72 -24.42
C SER A 462 65.47 -38.11 -23.75
N ASN A 463 66.36 -37.13 -23.64
CA ASN A 463 67.60 -37.23 -22.88
C ASN A 463 67.31 -37.74 -21.45
N PRO A 464 68.13 -38.67 -20.93
CA PRO A 464 67.94 -39.24 -19.62
C PRO A 464 68.28 -38.21 -18.53
N THR A 465 67.57 -38.28 -17.42
CA THR A 465 67.82 -37.47 -16.22
C THR A 465 68.01 -38.36 -15.00
N PRO A 466 68.48 -37.84 -13.85
CA PRO A 466 68.58 -38.64 -12.62
C PRO A 466 67.27 -39.30 -12.16
N TYR A 467 66.12 -38.83 -12.66
CA TYR A 467 64.78 -39.33 -12.33
C TYR A 467 64.06 -39.97 -13.53
N TRP A 468 64.63 -39.85 -14.74
CA TRP A 468 64.16 -40.46 -15.98
C TRP A 468 65.33 -41.22 -16.60
N LEU A 469 65.58 -42.43 -16.09
CA LEU A 469 66.79 -43.17 -16.41
C LEU A 469 66.77 -43.66 -17.87
N ALA A 470 67.95 -43.77 -18.47
CA ALA A 470 68.14 -44.48 -19.73
C ALA A 470 67.83 -45.98 -19.59
N SER A 471 67.50 -46.63 -20.71
CA SER A 471 67.46 -48.11 -20.77
C SER A 471 68.80 -48.73 -20.33
N PRO A 472 68.80 -49.88 -19.63
CA PRO A 472 67.66 -50.73 -19.25
C PRO A 472 66.92 -50.26 -17.97
N GLY A 473 67.45 -49.24 -17.28
CA GLY A 473 66.95 -48.77 -15.99
C GLY A 473 65.70 -47.90 -16.07
N GLY A 474 65.37 -47.40 -17.25
CA GLY A 474 64.19 -46.59 -17.55
C GLY A 474 63.94 -46.51 -19.06
N THR A 475 63.16 -45.50 -19.46
CA THR A 475 62.69 -45.32 -20.84
C THR A 475 63.34 -44.17 -21.59
N GLY A 476 64.20 -43.39 -20.93
CA GLY A 476 64.95 -42.33 -21.59
C GLY A 476 65.97 -42.89 -22.57
N ASP A 477 66.46 -42.01 -23.44
CA ASP A 477 67.44 -42.34 -24.46
C ASP A 477 68.77 -42.81 -23.84
N ALA A 478 69.22 -44.01 -24.24
CA ALA A 478 70.49 -44.56 -23.83
C ALA A 478 71.70 -44.01 -24.61
N TRP A 479 71.49 -43.40 -25.78
CA TRP A 479 72.52 -42.74 -26.57
C TRP A 479 72.11 -41.31 -27.02
N PRO A 480 72.13 -40.32 -26.10
CA PRO A 480 71.75 -38.91 -26.35
C PRO A 480 72.47 -38.13 -27.47
N GLU A 481 73.39 -38.77 -28.19
CA GLU A 481 74.21 -38.14 -29.23
C GLU A 481 74.27 -39.01 -30.49
N ASP A 482 73.52 -40.11 -30.55
CA ASP A 482 73.48 -41.04 -31.66
C ASP A 482 72.02 -41.26 -32.11
N PRO A 483 71.57 -40.53 -33.15
CA PRO A 483 70.15 -40.50 -33.53
C PRO A 483 69.65 -41.80 -34.17
N THR A 484 70.47 -42.84 -34.12
CA THR A 484 70.16 -44.15 -34.65
C THR A 484 69.99 -45.19 -33.54
N GLN A 485 70.23 -44.88 -32.26
CA GLN A 485 70.11 -45.81 -31.15
C GLN A 485 69.51 -45.16 -29.91
N TRP A 486 68.57 -45.83 -29.23
CA TRP A 486 67.85 -45.24 -28.08
C TRP A 486 67.51 -46.21 -26.94
N HIS A 487 67.55 -47.52 -27.19
CA HIS A 487 67.23 -48.55 -26.19
C HIS A 487 68.36 -49.55 -26.02
N ASP A 488 68.66 -49.91 -24.78
CA ASP A 488 69.57 -50.98 -24.37
C ASP A 488 68.81 -51.90 -23.42
N ARG A 489 68.07 -52.88 -23.96
CA ARG A 489 67.11 -53.63 -23.14
C ARG A 489 67.75 -54.58 -22.16
N ASP A 490 68.91 -55.13 -22.50
CA ASP A 490 69.61 -56.10 -21.67
C ASP A 490 70.84 -55.52 -20.94
N GLY A 491 71.19 -54.27 -21.22
CA GLY A 491 72.20 -53.51 -20.48
C GLY A 491 73.63 -53.87 -20.85
N ASP A 492 73.86 -54.34 -22.07
CA ASP A 492 75.17 -54.78 -22.55
C ASP A 492 75.97 -53.66 -23.24
N GLY A 493 75.36 -52.48 -23.37
CA GLY A 493 75.94 -51.31 -24.02
C GLY A 493 75.89 -51.36 -25.54
N ARG A 494 74.93 -52.08 -26.14
CA ARG A 494 74.61 -52.05 -27.57
C ARG A 494 73.14 -51.71 -27.78
N GLY A 495 72.88 -50.87 -28.80
CA GLY A 495 71.55 -50.36 -29.03
C GLY A 495 70.66 -51.33 -29.81
N ASP A 496 69.41 -51.45 -29.40
CA ASP A 496 68.41 -52.38 -29.92
C ASP A 496 67.97 -52.09 -31.37
N ASN A 497 68.16 -50.86 -31.89
CA ASN A 497 67.64 -50.50 -33.21
C ASN A 497 68.47 -51.21 -34.30
N PRO A 498 67.89 -52.15 -35.07
CA PRO A 498 68.65 -52.95 -36.03
C PRO A 498 69.23 -52.15 -37.19
N SER A 499 68.72 -50.93 -37.42
CA SER A 499 69.22 -50.02 -38.46
C SER A 499 70.25 -49.02 -37.94
N GLY A 500 70.55 -49.05 -36.63
CA GLY A 500 71.44 -48.09 -36.00
C GLY A 500 72.91 -48.49 -35.99
N THR A 501 73.73 -47.60 -35.48
CA THR A 501 75.15 -47.80 -35.28
C THR A 501 75.38 -48.95 -34.28
N THR A 502 76.29 -49.86 -34.61
CA THR A 502 76.66 -50.99 -33.72
C THR A 502 75.46 -51.77 -33.13
N ALA A 503 74.38 -51.91 -33.92
CA ALA A 503 73.12 -52.49 -33.49
C ALA A 503 73.28 -53.87 -32.88
N ASP A 504 72.62 -54.10 -31.75
CA ASP A 504 72.56 -55.38 -31.08
C ASP A 504 71.78 -56.40 -31.91
N VAL A 505 72.41 -57.55 -32.13
CA VAL A 505 71.81 -58.69 -32.83
C VAL A 505 71.07 -59.62 -31.86
N CYS A 506 71.30 -59.48 -30.56
CA CYS A 506 70.64 -60.21 -29.48
C CYS A 506 69.97 -59.31 -28.41
N PRO A 507 68.95 -58.47 -28.74
CA PRO A 507 68.39 -57.39 -27.90
C PRO A 507 67.66 -57.78 -26.59
N SER A 508 67.88 -58.97 -26.09
CA SER A 508 67.22 -59.53 -24.91
C SER A 508 68.13 -60.46 -24.11
N GLN A 509 69.40 -60.59 -24.51
CA GLN A 509 70.38 -61.46 -23.89
C GLN A 509 71.72 -60.73 -23.85
N PRO A 510 72.14 -60.28 -22.66
CA PRO A 510 73.31 -59.43 -22.56
C PRO A 510 74.54 -60.15 -23.08
N GLY A 511 75.28 -59.48 -23.97
CA GLY A 511 76.42 -60.03 -24.67
C GLY A 511 77.68 -59.21 -24.54
N THR A 512 78.81 -59.78 -24.96
CA THR A 512 80.05 -59.00 -25.14
C THR A 512 80.65 -59.15 -26.52
N SER A 513 79.98 -59.89 -27.42
CA SER A 513 80.46 -60.11 -28.79
C SER A 513 80.53 -58.80 -29.58
N VAL A 514 81.50 -58.73 -30.50
CA VAL A 514 81.73 -57.59 -31.37
C VAL A 514 81.34 -57.90 -32.81
N GLY A 515 80.96 -56.87 -33.56
CA GLY A 515 80.53 -57.06 -34.94
C GLY A 515 81.68 -57.22 -35.93
N PRO A 516 81.35 -57.47 -37.21
CA PRO A 516 82.33 -57.70 -38.28
C PRO A 516 83.37 -56.58 -38.45
N SER A 517 83.00 -55.33 -38.14
CA SER A 517 83.92 -54.18 -38.22
C SER A 517 85.00 -54.17 -37.12
N ALA A 518 84.80 -54.91 -36.03
CA ALA A 518 85.74 -55.02 -34.91
C ALA A 518 86.39 -56.41 -34.78
N GLY A 519 86.15 -57.31 -35.75
CA GLY A 519 86.80 -58.62 -35.83
C GLY A 519 86.00 -59.82 -35.30
N GLY A 520 84.74 -59.61 -34.89
CA GLY A 520 83.79 -60.67 -34.49
C GLY A 520 82.70 -60.91 -35.54
N ASP A 521 81.63 -61.64 -35.19
CA ASP A 521 80.55 -61.99 -36.13
C ASP A 521 79.28 -61.15 -35.99
N ARG A 522 78.93 -60.69 -34.78
CA ARG A 522 77.74 -59.88 -34.48
C ARG A 522 77.90 -59.11 -33.17
N TRP A 523 77.28 -57.94 -33.06
CA TRP A 523 77.30 -57.14 -31.83
C TRP A 523 76.28 -57.68 -30.81
N GLY A 524 76.65 -57.60 -29.52
CA GLY A 524 75.74 -57.72 -28.37
C GLY A 524 75.17 -59.11 -28.06
N CYS A 525 75.76 -60.16 -28.63
CA CYS A 525 75.34 -61.53 -28.33
C CYS A 525 76.21 -62.17 -27.25
N PRO A 526 75.69 -63.19 -26.54
CA PRO A 526 76.45 -63.94 -25.55
C PRO A 526 77.78 -64.45 -26.11
N ASP A 527 78.86 -64.05 -25.46
CA ASP A 527 80.25 -64.42 -25.72
C ASP A 527 80.80 -64.97 -24.40
N THR A 528 80.98 -66.29 -24.33
CA THR A 528 81.24 -66.99 -23.07
C THR A 528 82.70 -66.89 -22.63
N ASP A 529 83.63 -66.71 -23.56
CA ASP A 529 85.07 -66.70 -23.29
C ASP A 529 85.72 -65.31 -23.50
N GLY A 530 84.96 -64.35 -24.03
CA GLY A 530 85.31 -62.95 -24.12
C GLY A 530 86.26 -62.61 -25.26
N ASP A 531 86.32 -63.44 -26.31
CA ASP A 531 87.21 -63.25 -27.46
C ASP A 531 86.63 -62.32 -28.55
N GLY A 532 85.36 -61.91 -28.39
CA GLY A 532 84.64 -61.03 -29.30
C GLY A 532 83.74 -61.77 -30.31
N TRP A 533 83.75 -63.09 -30.38
CA TRP A 533 82.82 -63.87 -31.21
C TRP A 533 81.60 -64.32 -30.39
N SER A 534 80.41 -64.27 -31.01
CA SER A 534 79.21 -64.77 -30.33
C SER A 534 79.24 -66.29 -30.24
N ASN A 535 78.64 -66.86 -29.19
CA ASN A 535 78.48 -68.31 -29.00
C ASN A 535 77.86 -69.04 -30.22
N LEU A 536 77.10 -68.33 -31.07
CA LEU A 536 76.50 -68.89 -32.28
C LEU A 536 77.47 -68.88 -33.47
N GLY A 537 78.39 -67.92 -33.52
CA GLY A 537 79.43 -67.80 -34.54
C GLY A 537 80.75 -68.47 -34.18
N ASP A 538 80.94 -68.81 -32.91
CA ASP A 538 82.15 -69.40 -32.34
C ASP A 538 82.08 -70.94 -32.25
N SER A 539 83.07 -71.61 -32.81
CA SER A 539 83.22 -73.07 -32.75
C SER A 539 83.83 -73.57 -31.43
N PHE A 540 84.47 -72.69 -30.65
CA PHE A 540 85.21 -73.00 -29.44
C PHE A 540 84.83 -72.05 -28.27
N ILE A 541 83.53 -71.99 -27.94
CA ILE A 541 82.88 -71.12 -26.93
C ILE A 541 83.48 -71.05 -25.50
N HIS A 542 84.58 -71.74 -25.20
CA HIS A 542 85.25 -71.75 -23.90
C HIS A 542 86.77 -71.50 -24.01
N GLU A 543 87.27 -71.13 -25.20
CA GLU A 543 88.69 -71.03 -25.53
C GLU A 543 89.02 -69.65 -26.15
N PRO A 544 89.42 -68.65 -25.34
CA PRO A 544 89.53 -67.22 -25.74
C PRO A 544 90.54 -66.86 -26.85
N THR A 545 91.17 -67.86 -27.47
CA THR A 545 92.22 -67.70 -28.48
C THR A 545 91.85 -68.32 -29.82
N GLN A 546 90.67 -68.95 -29.93
CA GLN A 546 90.25 -69.70 -31.10
C GLN A 546 88.75 -69.51 -31.31
N TRP A 547 88.35 -68.98 -32.47
CA TRP A 547 86.93 -68.68 -32.76
C TRP A 547 86.39 -69.39 -34.01
N ARG A 548 87.27 -69.95 -34.84
CA ARG A 548 86.90 -70.61 -36.11
C ARG A 548 87.85 -71.75 -36.42
N ASP A 549 87.29 -72.93 -36.71
CA ASP A 549 88.02 -74.02 -37.35
C ASP A 549 87.97 -73.82 -38.87
N THR A 550 89.13 -73.67 -39.50
CA THR A 550 89.25 -73.67 -40.97
C THR A 550 89.86 -74.99 -41.39
N ASP A 551 89.03 -75.92 -41.85
CA ASP A 551 89.47 -77.12 -42.56
C ASP A 551 89.79 -76.85 -44.04
#